data_AF-R0GM57-F1
#
_entry.id   AF-R0GM57-F1
#
_cell.length_a   1.000
_cell.length_b   1.000
_cell.length_c   1.000
_cell.angle_alpha   90.00
_cell.angle_beta   90.00
_cell.angle_gamma   90.00
#
_symmetry.space_group_name_H-M   'P 1'
#
loop_
_entity.id
_entity.type
_entity.pdbx_description
1 polymer ?
#
loop_
_entity_poly.entity_id
_entity_poly.type
_entity_poly.pdbx_seq_one_letter_code
_entity_poly.pdbx_strand_id
1 'polypeptide(L)'
;MHTSTSGYAVLPSTQVPACFNHRATAGGLLTIKLNESPLPKSLRFKACIMLLNIIGETGADRCSIWIEIMDKQNDFKVRCTPISRLIYPVLTEHIYTFEVEAEDVTSTELLFQFTSRYNDKWKIGECGVYQILEVP
;
A
#
# COMPACT_ATOMS: atom_id res chain seq x y z
N MET A 1 9.98 22.25 -0.51
CA MET A 1 9.37 20.92 -0.31
C MET A 1 10.51 19.92 -0.24
N HIS A 2 10.76 19.31 0.92
CA HIS A 2 11.87 18.37 1.10
C HIS A 2 11.49 17.07 0.39
N THR A 3 12.11 16.77 -0.75
CA THR A 3 12.03 15.44 -1.34
C THR A 3 12.82 14.50 -0.44
N SER A 4 12.12 13.71 0.36
CA SER A 4 12.76 12.59 1.05
C SER A 4 13.37 11.67 0.00
N THR A 5 14.62 11.26 0.18
CA THR A 5 15.28 10.21 -0.61
C THR A 5 14.71 8.83 -0.31
N SER A 6 13.84 8.69 0.69
CA SER A 6 13.10 7.44 0.96
C SER A 6 11.93 7.30 0.00
N GLY A 7 11.78 6.12 -0.62
CA GLY A 7 10.63 5.77 -1.48
C GLY A 7 9.29 5.64 -0.75
N TYR A 8 9.17 6.20 0.45
CA TYR A 8 7.98 6.25 1.29
C TYR A 8 8.05 7.46 2.22
N ALA A 9 6.91 7.92 2.73
CA ALA A 9 6.80 8.95 3.76
C ALA A 9 6.22 8.36 5.05
N VAL A 10 6.68 8.88 6.20
CA VAL A 10 6.23 8.51 7.54
C VAL A 10 5.44 9.68 8.11
N LEU A 11 4.21 9.43 8.56
CA LEU A 11 3.33 10.47 9.11
C LEU A 11 2.72 9.98 10.43
N PRO A 12 2.62 10.84 11.46
CA PRO A 12 1.92 10.49 12.70
C PRO A 12 0.43 10.33 12.38
N SER A 13 -0.12 9.15 12.68
CA SER A 13 -1.55 8.86 12.56
C SER A 13 -1.85 7.50 13.17
N THR A 14 -2.99 7.39 13.85
CA THR A 14 -3.49 6.15 14.46
C THR A 14 -4.46 5.38 13.55
N GLN A 15 -4.73 5.88 12.34
CA GLN A 15 -5.64 5.28 11.37
C GLN A 15 -5.30 5.70 9.93
N VAL A 16 -5.74 4.94 8.94
CA VAL A 16 -5.61 5.33 7.52
C VAL A 16 -6.52 6.54 7.22
N PRO A 17 -5.96 7.67 6.72
CA PRO A 17 -6.72 8.89 6.50
C PRO A 17 -7.88 8.72 5.52
N ALA A 18 -8.94 9.52 5.70
CA ALA A 18 -10.14 9.46 4.85
C ALA A 18 -9.90 9.85 3.37
N CYS A 19 -8.78 10.51 3.06
CA CYS A 19 -8.41 10.80 1.67
C CYS A 19 -8.02 9.55 0.86
N PHE A 20 -7.77 8.42 1.53
CA PHE A 20 -7.68 7.12 0.86
C PHE A 20 -9.10 6.61 0.66
N ASN A 21 -9.60 6.71 -0.58
CA ASN A 21 -11.00 6.42 -0.88
C ASN A 21 -11.35 4.93 -0.78
N HIS A 22 -10.35 4.05 -0.87
CA HIS A 22 -10.49 2.63 -0.59
C HIS A 22 -9.64 2.27 0.63
N ARG A 23 -10.25 1.63 1.64
CA ARG A 23 -9.60 1.31 2.91
C ARG A 23 -10.05 -0.06 3.43
N ALA A 24 -9.13 -0.77 4.06
CA ALA A 24 -9.40 -1.95 4.88
C ALA A 24 -8.98 -1.64 6.32
N THR A 25 -9.90 -1.84 7.26
CA THR A 25 -9.65 -1.59 8.70
C THR A 25 -9.06 -2.81 9.41
N ALA A 26 -8.85 -3.91 8.70
CA ALA A 26 -8.32 -5.15 9.24
C ALA A 26 -7.44 -5.85 8.19
N GLY A 27 -6.13 -5.76 8.37
CA GLY A 27 -5.15 -6.42 7.52
C GLY A 27 -4.78 -5.63 6.26
N GLY A 28 -4.02 -6.30 5.40
CA GLY A 28 -3.45 -5.72 4.18
C GLY A 28 -4.19 -6.05 2.89
N LEU A 29 -5.42 -6.58 2.95
CA LEU A 29 -6.17 -7.00 1.78
C LEU A 29 -7.25 -5.96 1.44
N LEU A 30 -7.28 -5.48 0.19
CA LEU A 30 -8.22 -4.45 -0.24
C LEU A 30 -8.62 -4.65 -1.71
N THR A 31 -9.92 -4.76 -1.97
CA THR A 31 -10.46 -4.74 -3.34
C THR A 31 -10.88 -3.34 -3.72
N ILE A 32 -10.53 -2.90 -4.93
CA ILE A 32 -10.96 -1.61 -5.49
C ILE A 32 -11.64 -1.81 -6.83
N LYS A 33 -12.50 -0.86 -7.18
CA LYS A 33 -13.12 -0.75 -8.49
C LYS A 33 -12.69 0.55 -9.14
N LEU A 34 -12.09 0.44 -10.32
CA LEU A 34 -11.68 1.54 -11.18
C LEU A 34 -12.90 2.07 -11.93
N ASN A 35 -12.97 3.38 -12.12
CA ASN A 35 -14.07 4.04 -12.83
C ASN A 35 -13.70 4.39 -14.29
N GLU A 36 -12.44 4.16 -14.68
CA GLU A 36 -11.94 4.49 -16.02
C GLU A 36 -12.28 3.41 -17.05
N SER A 37 -12.64 3.86 -18.24
CA SER A 37 -12.81 3.02 -19.42
C SER A 37 -12.61 3.88 -20.67
N PRO A 38 -11.63 3.57 -21.55
CA PRO A 38 -10.65 2.48 -21.46
C PRO A 38 -9.61 2.71 -20.35
N LEU A 39 -8.96 1.64 -19.89
CA LEU A 39 -7.89 1.73 -18.90
C LEU A 39 -6.59 2.21 -19.55
N PRO A 40 -5.82 3.10 -18.89
CA PRO A 40 -4.48 3.48 -19.34
C PRO A 40 -3.51 2.28 -19.25
N LYS A 41 -2.38 2.40 -19.93
CA LYS A 41 -1.34 1.35 -19.96
C LYS A 41 -0.78 1.04 -18.56
N SER A 42 -0.64 2.06 -17.73
CA SER A 42 -0.30 1.90 -16.31
C SER A 42 -1.17 2.80 -15.44
N LEU A 43 -1.36 2.36 -14.21
CA LEU A 43 -2.16 3.02 -13.20
C LEU A 43 -1.29 3.28 -11.98
N ARG A 44 -1.26 4.52 -11.52
CA ARG A 44 -0.50 4.90 -10.34
C ARG A 44 -1.42 5.02 -9.14
N PHE A 45 -0.99 4.44 -8.04
CA PHE A 45 -1.70 4.47 -6.77
C PHE A 45 -0.78 5.02 -5.69
N LYS A 46 -1.36 5.77 -4.77
CA LYS A 46 -0.73 6.03 -3.48
C LYS A 46 -1.32 5.05 -2.47
N ALA A 47 -0.46 4.21 -1.92
CA ALA A 47 -0.78 3.31 -0.84
C ALA A 47 -0.53 3.98 0.52
N CYS A 48 -1.30 3.59 1.52
CA CYS A 48 -1.11 3.91 2.92
C CYS A 48 -1.26 2.63 3.74
N ILE A 49 -0.33 2.39 4.64
CA ILE A 49 -0.41 1.27 5.57
C ILE A 49 -0.16 1.75 7.00
N MET A 50 -0.84 1.09 7.94
CA MET A 50 -0.57 1.20 9.36
C MET A 50 -0.07 -0.15 9.86
N LEU A 51 1.02 -0.13 10.63
CA LEU A 51 1.61 -1.32 11.22
C LEU A 51 1.27 -1.40 12.71
N LEU A 52 0.88 -2.59 13.17
CA LEU A 52 0.60 -2.89 14.57
C LEU A 52 1.73 -3.75 15.13
N ASN A 53 2.27 -3.34 16.28
CA ASN A 53 3.21 -4.15 17.04
C ASN A 53 2.43 -5.13 17.92
N ILE A 54 2.60 -6.43 17.67
CA ILE A 54 1.84 -7.48 18.37
C ILE A 54 2.60 -8.11 19.54
N ILE A 55 3.89 -7.80 19.70
CA ILE A 55 4.74 -8.36 20.77
C ILE A 55 4.96 -7.33 21.90
N GLY A 56 4.78 -6.04 21.61
CA GLY A 56 4.91 -4.96 22.59
C GLY A 56 6.36 -4.57 22.90
N GLU A 57 7.33 -5.14 22.17
CA GLU A 57 8.73 -4.75 22.28
C GLU A 57 8.99 -3.40 21.61
N THR A 58 9.72 -2.54 22.31
CA THR A 58 10.10 -1.21 21.82
C THR A 58 11.52 -1.22 21.28
N GLY A 59 11.72 -0.73 20.06
CA GLY A 59 13.05 -0.64 19.44
C GLY A 59 12.95 -0.22 17.98
N ALA A 60 14.09 0.16 17.39
CA ALA A 60 14.18 0.48 15.97
C ALA A 60 14.16 -0.81 15.15
N ASP A 61 12.96 -1.23 14.73
CA ASP A 61 12.77 -2.39 13.87
C ASP A 61 12.72 -1.99 12.39
N ARG A 62 12.94 -2.99 11.53
CA ARG A 62 12.71 -2.92 10.09
C ARG A 62 11.61 -3.88 9.68
N CYS A 63 10.76 -3.48 8.74
CA CYS A 63 9.72 -4.34 8.17
C CYS A 63 9.74 -4.25 6.65
N SER A 64 9.73 -5.40 5.97
CA SER A 64 9.58 -5.44 4.52
C SER A 64 8.11 -5.64 4.18
N ILE A 65 7.54 -4.70 3.45
CA ILE A 65 6.16 -4.75 2.98
C ILE A 65 6.17 -5.26 1.56
N TRP A 66 5.66 -6.46 1.35
CA TRP A 66 5.45 -7.03 0.04
C TRP A 66 4.12 -6.55 -0.54
N ILE A 67 4.11 -6.26 -1.84
CA ILE A 67 2.96 -5.70 -2.55
C ILE A 67 2.59 -6.68 -3.67
N GLU A 68 1.34 -7.09 -3.69
CA GLU A 68 0.78 -7.88 -4.78
C GLU A 68 -0.53 -7.24 -5.25
N ILE A 69 -0.70 -7.17 -6.56
CA ILE A 69 -1.91 -6.70 -7.21
C ILE A 69 -2.42 -7.85 -8.08
N MET A 70 -3.69 -8.20 -7.93
CA MET A 70 -4.34 -9.23 -8.73
C MET A 70 -5.52 -8.61 -9.49
N ASP A 71 -5.67 -9.00 -10.75
CA ASP A 71 -6.88 -8.81 -11.52
C ASP A 71 -7.93 -9.82 -11.04
N LYS A 72 -9.06 -9.34 -10.50
CA LYS A 72 -10.08 -10.23 -9.95
C LYS A 72 -10.93 -10.95 -11.00
N GLN A 73 -10.97 -10.46 -12.24
CA GLN A 73 -11.73 -11.11 -13.31
C GLN A 73 -11.01 -12.34 -13.85
N ASN A 74 -9.68 -12.31 -13.85
CA ASN A 74 -8.84 -13.35 -14.46
C ASN A 74 -7.95 -14.09 -13.45
N ASP A 75 -8.02 -13.73 -12.16
CA ASP A 75 -7.12 -14.18 -11.08
C ASP A 75 -5.62 -14.06 -11.44
N PHE A 76 -5.28 -13.09 -12.30
CA PHE A 76 -3.93 -12.93 -12.82
C PHE A 76 -3.16 -11.90 -12.00
N LYS A 77 -1.89 -12.20 -11.71
CA LYS A 77 -1.00 -11.27 -11.02
C LYS A 77 -0.61 -10.12 -11.94
N VAL A 78 -0.97 -8.91 -11.56
CA VAL A 78 -0.60 -7.68 -12.22
C VAL A 78 0.83 -7.32 -11.84
N ARG A 79 1.63 -6.89 -12.83
CA ARG A 79 2.98 -6.38 -12.57
C ARG A 79 2.88 -5.06 -11.82
N CYS A 80 3.62 -4.93 -10.73
CA CYS A 80 3.64 -3.69 -9.97
C CYS A 80 5.04 -3.27 -9.59
N THR A 81 5.27 -1.95 -9.62
CA THR A 81 6.54 -1.34 -9.23
C THR A 81 6.28 -0.33 -8.10
N PRO A 82 6.90 -0.49 -6.93
CA PRO A 82 7.77 -1.62 -6.55
C PRO A 82 6.97 -2.86 -6.13
N ILE A 83 7.65 -4.02 -6.09
CA ILE A 83 7.13 -5.26 -5.50
C ILE A 83 7.24 -5.30 -3.98
N SER A 84 8.07 -4.43 -3.40
CA SER A 84 8.22 -4.30 -1.94
C SER A 84 8.77 -2.95 -1.49
N ARG A 85 8.53 -2.62 -0.22
CA ARG A 85 9.08 -1.45 0.46
C ARG A 85 9.70 -1.85 1.79
N LEU A 86 10.98 -1.54 1.98
CA LEU A 86 11.64 -1.65 3.29
C LEU A 86 11.36 -0.40 4.12
N ILE A 87 10.74 -0.58 5.28
CA ILE A 87 10.44 0.48 6.24
C ILE A 87 11.41 0.39 7.40
N TYR A 88 12.06 1.50 7.71
CA TYR A 88 12.96 1.64 8.85
C TYR A 88 13.11 3.13 9.24
N PRO A 89 12.87 3.51 10.51
CA PRO A 89 12.36 2.66 11.59
C PRO A 89 10.86 2.38 11.46
N VAL A 90 10.41 1.24 11.98
CA VAL A 90 8.98 0.96 12.19
C VAL A 90 8.55 1.57 13.53
N LEU A 91 7.43 2.30 13.53
CA LEU A 91 6.91 3.09 14.64
C LEU A 91 5.43 2.78 14.83
N THR A 92 5.00 2.69 16.07
CA THR A 92 3.57 2.65 16.44
C THR A 92 2.95 4.03 16.22
N GLU A 93 1.63 4.10 15.98
CA GLU A 93 0.91 5.38 15.80
C GLU A 93 1.40 6.20 14.60
N HIS A 94 1.99 5.52 13.61
CA HIS A 94 2.41 6.11 12.36
C HIS A 94 1.81 5.36 11.18
N ILE A 95 1.60 6.09 10.10
CA ILE A 95 1.27 5.55 8.79
C ILE A 95 2.44 5.73 7.84
N TYR A 96 2.53 4.80 6.89
CA TYR A 96 3.53 4.80 5.84
C TYR A 96 2.83 4.95 4.50
N THR A 97 3.23 5.95 3.73
CA THR A 97 2.66 6.18 2.40
C THR A 97 3.72 6.04 1.33
N PHE A 98 3.37 5.43 0.20
CA PHE A 98 4.27 5.24 -0.93
C PHE A 98 3.48 5.07 -2.21
N GLU A 99 4.13 5.32 -3.35
CA GLU A 99 3.53 5.08 -4.66
C GLU A 99 3.78 3.64 -5.12
N VAL A 100 2.78 3.11 -5.82
CA VAL A 100 2.79 1.82 -6.52
C VAL A 100 2.20 2.05 -7.91
N GLU A 101 2.94 1.67 -8.93
CA GLU A 101 2.47 1.63 -10.31
C GLU A 101 2.06 0.21 -10.66
N ALA A 102 0.89 0.04 -11.28
CA ALA A 102 0.39 -1.21 -11.81
C ALA A 102 0.42 -1.15 -13.35
N GLU A 103 1.08 -2.09 -13.98
CA GLU A 103 1.29 -2.14 -15.43
C GLU A 103 0.37 -3.16 -16.09
N ASP A 104 -0.05 -2.86 -17.33
CA ASP A 104 -0.83 -3.76 -18.19
C ASP A 104 -2.12 -4.25 -17.51
N VAL A 105 -2.83 -3.35 -16.83
CA VAL A 105 -4.07 -3.67 -16.11
C VAL A 105 -5.20 -3.91 -17.11
N THR A 106 -5.79 -5.11 -17.05
CA THR A 106 -6.85 -5.56 -17.97
C THR A 106 -8.27 -5.46 -17.41
N SER A 107 -8.41 -5.27 -16.10
CA SER A 107 -9.70 -5.29 -15.40
C SER A 107 -9.94 -4.03 -14.59
N THR A 108 -11.20 -3.67 -14.47
CA THR A 108 -11.65 -2.56 -13.62
C THR A 108 -11.76 -2.96 -12.15
N GLU A 109 -11.53 -4.21 -11.77
CA GLU A 109 -11.52 -4.65 -10.37
C GLU A 109 -10.17 -5.25 -9.99
N LEU A 110 -9.51 -4.64 -9.01
CA LEU A 110 -8.18 -5.01 -8.55
C LEU A 110 -8.19 -5.40 -7.08
N LEU A 111 -7.42 -6.43 -6.73
CA LEU A 111 -7.17 -6.86 -5.37
C LEU A 111 -5.73 -6.52 -4.98
N PHE A 112 -5.58 -5.62 -4.02
CA PHE A 112 -4.31 -5.27 -3.40
C PHE A 112 -4.08 -6.16 -2.17
N GLN A 113 -2.87 -6.70 -2.07
CA GLN A 113 -2.40 -7.43 -0.91
C GLN A 113 -1.07 -6.86 -0.43
N PHE A 114 -1.08 -6.33 0.79
CA PHE A 114 0.09 -5.89 1.53
C PHE A 114 0.44 -6.93 2.58
N THR A 115 1.68 -7.41 2.58
CA THR A 115 2.14 -8.44 3.53
C THR A 115 3.41 -7.97 4.23
N SER A 116 3.41 -7.93 5.56
CA SER A 116 4.65 -7.78 6.32
C SER A 116 5.45 -9.09 6.28
N ARG A 117 6.72 -9.01 5.87
CA ARG A 117 7.66 -10.15 5.82
C ARG A 117 8.91 -9.86 6.63
N TYR A 118 9.56 -10.94 7.07
CA TYR A 118 10.83 -10.92 7.80
C TYR A 118 10.79 -10.19 9.15
N ASN A 119 9.59 -9.90 9.64
CA ASN A 119 9.35 -9.34 10.96
C ASN A 119 7.99 -9.85 11.47
N ASP A 120 8.04 -10.71 12.48
CA ASP A 120 6.88 -11.30 13.15
C ASP A 120 6.24 -10.36 14.18
N LYS A 121 6.95 -9.31 14.61
CA LYS A 121 6.47 -8.30 15.56
C LYS A 121 5.45 -7.35 14.94
N TRP A 122 5.54 -7.11 13.63
CA TRP A 122 4.72 -6.10 12.95
C TRP A 122 3.78 -6.72 11.93
N LYS A 123 2.49 -6.42 12.06
CA LYS A 123 1.43 -6.81 11.11
C LYS A 123 0.76 -5.59 10.51
N ILE A 124 0.21 -5.73 9.31
CA ILE A 124 -0.66 -4.70 8.74
C ILE A 124 -1.94 -4.66 9.57
N GLY A 125 -2.21 -3.53 10.21
CA GLY A 125 -3.48 -3.28 10.91
C GLY A 125 -4.53 -2.76 9.96
N GLU A 126 -4.17 -1.70 9.23
CA GLU A 126 -5.02 -1.05 8.25
C GLU A 126 -4.24 -0.76 6.98
N CYS A 127 -4.94 -0.73 5.85
CA CYS A 127 -4.39 -0.26 4.59
C CYS A 127 -5.40 0.57 3.81
N GLY A 128 -4.90 1.38 2.89
CA GLY A 128 -5.73 2.11 1.95
C GLY A 128 -4.98 2.45 0.68
N VAL A 129 -5.73 2.67 -0.38
CA VAL A 129 -5.20 3.14 -1.65
C VAL A 129 -6.07 4.25 -2.19
N TYR A 130 -5.45 5.18 -2.90
CA TYR A 130 -6.16 6.06 -3.83
C TYR A 130 -5.42 6.08 -5.16
N GLN A 131 -6.18 6.17 -6.24
CA GLN A 131 -5.63 6.28 -7.58
C GLN A 131 -5.17 7.72 -7.85
N ILE A 132 -3.95 7.87 -8.34
CA ILE A 132 -3.39 9.15 -8.78
C ILE A 132 -3.81 9.31 -10.24
N LEU A 133 -4.70 10.25 -10.52
CA LEU A 133 -5.04 10.63 -11.89
C LEU A 133 -3.94 11.52 -12.44
N GLU A 134 -3.38 11.17 -13.60
CA GLU A 134 -2.51 12.09 -14.33
C GLU A 134 -3.40 13.19 -14.93
N VAL A 135 -3.08 14.45 -14.61
CA VAL A 135 -3.76 15.59 -15.20
C VAL A 135 -3.31 15.68 -16.67
N PRO A 136 -4.23 15.81 -17.65
CA PRO A 136 -3.89 15.95 -19.07
C PRO A 136 -2.97 17.12 -19.39
#